data_AF-A0A931V4M9-F1
#
_entry.id   AF-A0A931V4M9-F1
#
_cell.length_a   1.000
_cell.length_b   1.000
_cell.length_c   1.000
_cell.angle_alpha   90.00
_cell.angle_beta   90.00
_cell.angle_gamma   90.00
#
_symmetry.space_group_name_H-M   'P 1'
#
loop_
_entity.id
_entity.type
_entity.pdbx_description
1 polymer ?
#
loop_
_entity_poly.entity_id
_entity_poly.type
_entity_poly.pdbx_seq_one_letter_code
_entity_poly.pdbx_strand_id
1 'polypeptide(L)'
;MSSRSTSLFAAAIAAGLLAATSAGAQQVGFALPRLTPAPLASDGVHAERPRGLPHLGWGAAATFDWGYRPLMTTRRDDGIGVATRDVVTGQSFVHPALALGLFDRLTVYGALPIAVWQNGAGYGIIPNRRRSVLGDARLGVRGTILGVERDARLRLGAAADVFAPTGSRTSWTSDEYTRARLAVLLEWMPTATTFVVVNAGVMLRADRRALDMRSGTETSVIAAAGMILGDVRAGLEVSAATGLRDATLLRKQTTPIEVLAVATWRRADFFVTLGAGPGLTDAAGTPAVRVALRVGLAFDGQPASKAPPVATPKVDPRDKDGDGIFDSVDACPAVAGPESSEPRAHGCPDRDHDGVADHEDACKDVAGVRADDPKISGCPKVAPADRDKDGIFDKDDACPDVPGEYADDPKTNGCPAEVEDLSAPEAPKK
;
A
#
# COMPACT_ATOMS: atom_id res chain seq x y z
N MET A 1 46.08 -17.41 6.30
CA MET A 1 44.74 -17.80 5.80
C MET A 1 43.72 -17.04 6.63
N SER A 2 43.51 -15.74 6.39
CA SER A 2 42.60 -15.13 5.40
C SER A 2 41.12 -15.49 5.62
N SER A 3 40.39 -14.60 6.29
CA SER A 3 39.03 -14.19 5.90
C SER A 3 38.68 -12.89 6.64
N ARG A 4 38.96 -11.76 5.99
CA ARG A 4 38.31 -10.46 6.23
C ARG A 4 37.85 -9.97 4.86
N SER A 5 36.54 -10.04 4.61
CA SER A 5 35.91 -9.44 3.44
C SER A 5 34.41 -9.24 3.72
N THR A 6 34.09 -8.18 4.45
CA THR A 6 32.79 -7.52 4.39
C THR A 6 33.04 -6.07 4.05
N SER A 7 33.37 -5.87 2.78
CA SER A 7 33.62 -4.58 2.18
C SER A 7 32.30 -3.88 1.85
N LEU A 8 32.18 -2.66 2.37
CA LEU A 8 31.88 -1.48 1.56
C LEU A 8 30.69 -1.61 0.59
N PHE A 9 29.46 -1.46 1.11
CA PHE A 9 28.30 -1.06 0.27
C PHE A 9 27.39 -0.03 0.94
N ALA A 10 27.92 0.75 1.90
CA ALA A 10 27.15 1.77 2.62
C ALA A 10 27.74 3.20 2.57
N ALA A 11 28.80 3.44 1.80
CA ALA A 11 29.56 4.71 1.86
C ALA A 11 29.75 5.42 0.50
N ALA A 12 28.91 5.15 -0.51
CA ALA A 12 29.10 5.68 -1.87
C ALA A 12 27.98 6.62 -2.38
N ILE A 13 27.08 7.11 -1.52
CA ILE A 13 26.08 8.14 -1.90
C ILE A 13 26.37 9.50 -1.22
N ALA A 14 27.28 9.56 -0.25
CA ALA A 14 27.51 10.77 0.57
C ALA A 14 28.57 11.76 0.04
N ALA A 15 29.29 11.46 -1.05
CA ALA A 15 30.47 12.24 -1.44
C ALA A 15 30.35 13.08 -2.74
N GLY A 16 29.17 13.10 -3.39
CA GLY A 16 29.02 13.73 -4.72
C GLY A 16 28.39 15.14 -4.76
N LEU A 17 27.91 15.69 -3.64
CA LEU A 17 27.06 16.90 -3.66
C LEU A 17 27.70 18.17 -3.06
N LEU A 18 29.00 18.16 -2.77
CA LEU A 18 29.70 19.27 -2.13
C LEU A 18 30.78 19.88 -3.05
N ALA A 19 30.37 20.40 -4.20
CA ALA A 19 31.21 21.34 -4.95
C ALA A 19 30.36 22.26 -5.84
N ALA A 20 29.97 23.42 -5.30
CA ALA A 20 29.64 24.59 -6.10
C ALA A 20 29.93 25.87 -5.31
N THR A 21 31.14 26.40 -5.47
CA THR A 21 31.44 27.84 -5.36
C THR A 21 31.09 28.46 -6.74
N SER A 22 30.60 29.68 -6.94
CA SER A 22 30.79 30.98 -6.31
C SER A 22 29.78 32.03 -6.87
N ALA A 23 29.73 33.19 -6.20
CA ALA A 23 29.51 34.56 -6.71
C ALA A 23 28.22 35.00 -7.46
N GLY A 24 27.70 36.18 -7.07
CA GLY A 24 26.79 37.01 -7.89
C GLY A 24 25.61 37.60 -7.12
N ALA A 25 25.74 38.85 -6.64
CA ALA A 25 24.65 39.61 -6.05
C ALA A 25 23.66 40.08 -7.14
N GLN A 26 22.44 39.53 -7.14
CA GLN A 26 21.23 40.11 -7.77
C GLN A 26 19.99 39.42 -7.17
N GLN A 27 18.92 40.20 -6.97
CA GLN A 27 17.72 39.91 -6.16
C GLN A 27 17.32 38.42 -6.07
N VAL A 28 17.36 37.89 -4.84
CA VAL A 28 17.38 36.44 -4.55
C VAL A 28 15.97 35.95 -4.21
N GLY A 29 15.40 35.07 -5.03
CA GLY A 29 14.20 34.29 -4.67
C GLY A 29 14.56 33.09 -3.78
N PHE A 30 13.62 32.64 -2.95
CA PHE A 30 13.73 31.41 -2.15
C PHE A 30 12.44 30.58 -2.30
N ALA A 31 12.48 29.30 -1.96
CA ALA A 31 11.30 28.45 -1.86
C ALA A 31 10.39 28.97 -0.73
N LEU A 32 9.37 29.72 -1.11
CA LEU A 32 8.34 30.25 -0.22
C LEU A 32 7.46 29.15 0.40
N PRO A 33 7.10 28.06 -0.30
CA PRO A 33 6.23 27.02 0.27
C PRO A 33 6.92 26.30 1.41
N ARG A 34 6.30 26.34 2.60
CA ARG A 34 6.77 25.63 3.80
C ARG A 34 6.11 24.27 4.00
N LEU A 35 4.96 24.03 3.37
CA LEU A 35 4.30 22.73 3.42
C LEU A 35 5.11 21.71 2.60
N THR A 36 5.62 20.70 3.31
CA THR A 36 6.13 19.45 2.74
C THR A 36 5.14 18.35 3.09
N PRO A 37 4.18 18.01 2.22
CA PRO A 37 3.15 17.05 2.57
C PRO A 37 3.76 15.70 2.97
N ALA A 38 3.15 15.04 3.95
CA ALA A 38 3.51 13.66 4.26
C ALA A 38 3.30 12.77 3.01
N PRO A 39 4.23 11.84 2.71
CA PRO A 39 4.32 11.24 1.39
C PRO A 39 3.27 10.16 1.12
N LEU A 40 2.70 9.52 2.15
CA LEU A 40 1.75 8.43 1.95
C LEU A 40 0.30 8.93 1.98
N ALA A 41 -0.56 8.20 1.27
CA ALA A 41 -2.01 8.41 1.25
C ALA A 41 -2.64 8.30 2.67
N SER A 42 -2.08 7.45 3.52
CA SER A 42 -2.57 7.16 4.88
C SER A 42 -2.03 8.09 5.98
N ASP A 43 -1.12 9.00 5.62
CA ASP A 43 -0.55 10.00 6.53
C ASP A 43 -1.51 11.20 6.74
N GLY A 44 -1.11 12.13 7.61
CA GLY A 44 -1.75 13.42 7.79
C GLY A 44 -1.37 14.44 6.71
N VAL A 45 -1.77 15.71 6.83
CA VAL A 45 -1.35 16.74 5.85
C VAL A 45 0.15 16.99 5.98
N HIS A 46 0.60 17.40 7.17
CA HIS A 46 2.00 17.53 7.56
C HIS A 46 2.51 16.25 8.25
N ALA A 47 1.67 15.65 9.09
CA ALA A 47 2.11 14.60 10.01
C ALA A 47 2.45 13.28 9.30
N GLU A 48 3.71 12.87 9.40
CA GLU A 48 4.21 11.59 8.88
C GLU A 48 4.09 10.51 9.97
N ARG A 49 3.57 9.34 9.62
CA ARG A 49 3.47 8.23 10.56
C ARG A 49 4.66 7.29 10.41
N PRO A 50 5.17 6.65 11.48
CA PRO A 50 6.21 5.63 11.35
C PRO A 50 5.82 4.48 10.42
N ARG A 51 4.52 4.12 10.41
CA ARG A 51 3.96 3.01 9.62
C ARG A 51 4.21 3.20 8.12
N GLY A 52 4.92 2.26 7.50
CA GLY A 52 5.18 2.24 6.07
C GLY A 52 4.18 1.42 5.26
N LEU A 53 4.50 1.23 3.99
CA LEU A 53 3.89 0.23 3.13
C LEU A 53 4.55 -1.14 3.37
N PRO A 54 3.81 -2.26 3.22
CA PRO A 54 4.39 -3.61 3.27
C PRO A 54 5.36 -3.84 2.10
N HIS A 55 6.15 -4.92 2.15
CA HIS A 55 7.10 -5.26 1.11
C HIS A 55 6.41 -5.39 -0.26
N LEU A 56 6.92 -4.66 -1.25
CA LEU A 56 6.36 -4.52 -2.60
C LEU A 56 4.97 -3.86 -2.66
N GLY A 57 4.41 -3.46 -1.53
CA GLY A 57 3.27 -2.57 -1.48
C GLY A 57 3.64 -1.22 -2.06
N TRP A 58 2.76 -0.65 -2.88
CA TRP A 58 2.99 0.64 -3.52
C TRP A 58 1.84 1.58 -3.23
N GLY A 59 2.14 2.87 -3.22
CA GLY A 59 1.16 3.91 -2.98
C GLY A 59 1.36 5.07 -3.94
N ALA A 60 0.26 5.75 -4.23
CA ALA A 60 0.24 6.98 -5.01
C ALA A 60 -0.65 7.98 -4.29
N ALA A 61 -0.21 9.23 -4.17
CA ALA A 61 -1.00 10.29 -3.59
C ALA A 61 -0.81 11.59 -4.36
N ALA A 62 -1.85 12.41 -4.42
CA ALA A 62 -1.76 13.78 -4.89
C ALA A 62 -2.31 14.69 -3.80
N THR A 63 -1.49 15.60 -3.28
CA THR A 63 -1.93 16.63 -2.33
C THR A 63 -2.05 17.96 -3.05
N PHE A 64 -3.26 18.50 -3.14
CA PHE A 64 -3.47 19.91 -3.48
C PHE A 64 -3.39 20.74 -2.20
N ASP A 65 -2.65 21.85 -2.23
CA ASP A 65 -2.72 22.86 -1.18
C ASP A 65 -2.94 24.26 -1.75
N TRP A 66 -3.68 25.06 -1.00
CA TRP A 66 -3.91 26.48 -1.26
C TRP A 66 -3.64 27.27 0.01
N GLY A 67 -2.84 28.33 -0.12
CA GLY A 67 -2.49 29.26 0.94
C GLY A 67 -2.90 30.67 0.59
N TYR A 68 -3.58 31.35 1.51
CA TYR A 68 -3.90 32.77 1.42
C TYR A 68 -2.87 33.62 2.17
N ARG A 69 -2.34 34.65 1.50
CA ARG A 69 -1.32 35.57 2.03
C ARG A 69 -0.09 34.89 2.66
N PRO A 70 0.60 33.96 1.96
CA PRO A 70 1.80 33.30 2.48
C PRO A 70 3.02 34.23 2.63
N LEU A 71 2.98 35.44 2.04
CA LEU A 71 4.05 36.43 2.19
C LEU A 71 3.49 37.85 2.31
N MET A 72 3.69 38.45 3.48
CA MET A 72 3.38 39.85 3.75
C MET A 72 4.63 40.56 4.27
N THR A 73 4.79 41.84 3.93
CA THR A 73 5.83 42.69 4.54
C THR A 73 5.17 43.82 5.29
N THR A 74 5.72 44.15 6.46
CA THR A 74 5.29 45.31 7.25
C THR A 74 6.32 46.42 7.06
N ARG A 75 5.98 47.48 6.32
CA ARG A 75 6.81 48.69 6.27
C ARG A 75 6.36 49.63 7.39
N ARG A 76 7.28 50.02 8.25
CA ARG A 76 7.06 51.12 9.20
C ARG A 76 7.30 52.41 8.42
N ASP A 77 6.26 53.20 8.17
CA ASP A 77 6.43 54.54 7.63
C ASP A 77 6.67 55.51 8.80
N ASP A 78 7.63 56.41 8.62
CA ASP A 78 8.18 57.31 9.64
C ASP A 78 7.23 58.46 10.02
N GLY A 79 5.93 58.18 10.25
CA GLY A 79 5.00 59.16 10.82
C GLY A 79 3.50 58.89 10.81
N ILE A 80 2.94 57.94 10.03
CA ILE A 80 1.45 57.81 9.88
C ILE A 80 0.96 56.33 9.94
N GLY A 81 1.75 55.41 10.49
CA GLY A 81 1.32 54.03 10.76
C GLY A 81 2.10 52.94 10.03
N VAL A 82 1.79 51.68 10.35
CA VAL A 82 2.42 50.50 9.73
C VAL A 82 1.60 50.11 8.50
N ALA A 83 2.18 50.25 7.31
CA ALA A 83 1.56 49.77 6.07
C ALA A 83 1.95 48.31 5.81
N THR A 84 0.98 47.41 5.90
CA THR A 84 1.14 46.00 5.50
C THR A 84 0.89 45.88 3.99
N ARG A 85 1.83 45.30 3.24
CA ARG A 85 1.63 44.98 1.82
C ARG A 85 1.72 43.47 1.58
N ASP A 86 0.73 42.95 0.86
CA ASP A 86 0.69 41.56 0.41
C ASP A 86 1.64 41.39 -0.78
N VAL A 87 2.78 40.72 -0.58
CA VAL A 87 3.71 40.43 -1.68
C VAL A 87 3.19 39.25 -2.49
N VAL A 88 2.72 38.20 -1.80
CA VAL A 88 2.01 37.07 -2.40
C VAL A 88 0.65 36.96 -1.72
N THR A 89 -0.41 37.21 -2.48
CA THR A 89 -1.79 37.20 -1.99
C THR A 89 -2.37 35.80 -1.97
N GLY A 90 -1.95 34.91 -2.87
CA GLY A 90 -2.39 33.52 -2.88
C GLY A 90 -1.50 32.61 -3.71
N GLN A 91 -1.44 31.35 -3.31
CA GLN A 91 -0.56 30.36 -3.92
C GLN A 91 -1.17 28.96 -3.79
N SER A 92 -1.07 28.16 -4.85
CA SER A 92 -1.50 26.76 -4.87
C SER A 92 -0.47 25.84 -5.47
N PHE A 93 -0.37 24.65 -4.89
CA PHE A 93 0.43 23.56 -5.42
C PHE A 93 -0.36 22.27 -5.54
N VAL A 94 0.13 21.40 -6.41
CA VAL A 94 -0.17 19.97 -6.40
C VAL A 94 1.15 19.23 -6.14
N HIS A 95 1.10 18.26 -5.24
CA HIS A 95 2.23 17.42 -4.84
C HIS A 95 1.88 15.96 -5.14
N PRO A 96 2.06 15.50 -6.39
CA PRO A 96 2.10 14.07 -6.68
C PRO A 96 3.24 13.41 -5.90
N ALA A 97 2.94 12.23 -5.35
CA ALA A 97 3.87 11.38 -4.65
C ALA A 97 3.64 9.91 -5.01
N LEU A 98 4.74 9.16 -5.15
CA LEU A 98 4.74 7.72 -5.32
C LEU A 98 5.59 7.11 -4.20
N ALA A 99 5.17 5.96 -3.70
CA ALA A 99 5.85 5.25 -2.62
C ALA A 99 5.90 3.75 -2.87
N LEU A 100 6.95 3.10 -2.37
CA LEU A 100 7.17 1.67 -2.43
C LEU A 100 7.68 1.16 -1.08
N GLY A 101 7.01 0.16 -0.53
CA GLY A 101 7.41 -0.53 0.68
C GLY A 101 8.46 -1.61 0.42
N LEU A 102 9.42 -1.73 1.32
CA LEU A 102 10.54 -2.65 1.26
C LEU A 102 10.71 -3.33 2.63
N PHE A 103 10.85 -4.65 2.64
CA PHE A 103 11.14 -5.45 3.84
C PHE A 103 10.15 -5.25 5.01
N ASP A 104 8.90 -4.86 4.72
CA ASP A 104 7.83 -4.56 5.70
C ASP A 104 8.19 -3.49 6.76
N ARG A 105 9.29 -2.76 6.55
CA ARG A 105 9.83 -1.82 7.53
C ARG A 105 10.24 -0.50 6.91
N LEU A 106 10.65 -0.52 5.66
CA LEU A 106 11.17 0.64 4.94
C LEU A 106 10.16 1.06 3.87
N THR A 107 10.05 2.35 3.61
CA THR A 107 9.28 2.89 2.49
C THR A 107 10.11 3.96 1.82
N VAL A 108 10.37 3.76 0.54
CA VAL A 108 11.02 4.77 -0.32
C VAL A 108 9.93 5.52 -1.07
N TYR A 109 10.11 6.81 -1.28
CA TYR A 109 9.11 7.63 -1.95
C TYR A 109 9.74 8.80 -2.70
N GLY A 110 9.06 9.22 -3.76
CA GLY A 110 9.37 10.43 -4.51
C GLY A 110 8.15 11.34 -4.56
N ALA A 111 8.35 12.65 -4.43
CA ALA A 111 7.30 13.64 -4.57
C ALA A 111 7.79 14.83 -5.41
N LEU A 112 6.90 15.42 -6.20
CA LEU A 112 7.23 16.55 -7.06
C LEU A 112 6.24 17.69 -6.82
N PRO A 113 6.61 18.78 -6.13
CA PRO A 113 5.74 19.94 -5.99
C PRO A 113 5.59 20.65 -7.33
N ILE A 114 4.36 21.04 -7.67
CA ILE A 114 4.04 21.79 -8.89
C ILE A 114 3.17 22.97 -8.50
N ALA A 115 3.70 24.20 -8.63
CA ALA A 115 2.90 25.41 -8.49
C ALA A 115 1.91 25.48 -9.64
N VAL A 116 0.62 25.46 -9.34
CA VAL A 116 -0.45 25.51 -10.36
C VAL A 116 -1.09 26.89 -10.48
N TRP A 117 -0.99 27.69 -9.41
CA TRP A 117 -1.51 29.06 -9.38
C TRP A 117 -0.74 29.90 -8.37
N GLN A 118 -0.43 31.14 -8.73
CA GLN A 118 0.21 32.12 -7.86
C GLN A 118 -0.30 33.53 -8.20
N ASN A 119 -0.55 34.35 -7.18
CA ASN A 119 -0.98 35.73 -7.32
C ASN A 119 -0.34 36.63 -6.25
N GLY A 120 0.02 37.85 -6.63
CA GLY A 120 0.65 38.82 -5.73
C GLY A 120 1.04 40.12 -6.42
N ALA A 121 1.47 41.10 -5.63
CA ALA A 121 2.02 42.37 -6.09
C ALA A 121 3.53 42.39 -5.77
N GLY A 122 4.34 41.90 -6.70
CA GLY A 122 5.80 41.82 -6.51
C GLY A 122 6.54 43.13 -6.83
N TYR A 123 7.68 43.33 -6.17
CA TYR A 123 8.73 44.31 -6.52
C TYR A 123 9.38 43.93 -7.87
N GLY A 124 8.68 44.10 -8.99
CA GLY A 124 9.22 43.87 -10.35
C GLY A 124 9.31 42.41 -10.81
N ILE A 125 9.07 41.43 -9.93
CA ILE A 125 8.93 40.00 -10.29
C ILE A 125 7.46 39.63 -10.10
N ILE A 126 6.68 39.61 -11.18
CA ILE A 126 5.28 39.18 -11.15
C ILE A 126 5.28 37.64 -11.24
N PRO A 127 4.79 36.89 -10.23
CA PRO A 127 4.61 35.46 -10.35
C PRO A 127 3.65 35.17 -11.51
N ASN A 128 4.07 34.33 -12.44
CA ASN A 128 3.32 34.03 -13.65
C ASN A 128 1.96 33.41 -13.28
N ARG A 129 0.86 34.14 -13.50
CA ARG A 129 -0.47 33.80 -12.95
C ARG A 129 -1.12 32.51 -13.48
N ARG A 130 -0.57 31.91 -14.55
CA ARG A 130 -1.24 30.80 -15.29
C ARG A 130 -0.30 29.70 -15.80
N ARG A 131 1.00 29.72 -15.48
CA ARG A 131 1.92 28.67 -15.91
C ARG A 131 2.28 27.79 -14.73
N SER A 132 2.17 26.47 -14.93
CA SER A 132 2.64 25.50 -13.96
C SER A 132 4.16 25.58 -13.85
N VAL A 133 4.68 25.69 -12.63
CA VAL A 133 6.13 25.75 -12.36
C VAL A 133 6.50 24.65 -11.38
N LEU A 134 7.53 23.88 -11.70
CA LEU A 134 8.04 22.86 -10.78
C LEU A 134 8.64 23.52 -9.54
N GLY A 135 8.50 22.87 -8.40
CA GLY A 135 9.35 23.12 -7.24
C GLY A 135 10.46 22.08 -7.13
N ASP A 136 11.10 22.05 -5.96
CA ASP A 136 12.18 21.11 -5.68
C ASP A 136 11.66 19.67 -5.50
N ALA A 137 12.08 18.77 -6.38
CA ALA A 137 11.75 17.36 -6.31
C ALA A 137 12.31 16.74 -5.03
N ARG A 138 11.49 15.93 -4.35
CA ARG A 138 11.82 15.27 -3.09
C ARG A 138 11.98 13.78 -3.33
N LEU A 139 13.09 13.22 -2.89
CA LEU A 139 13.28 11.78 -2.73
C LEU A 139 13.51 11.50 -1.25
N GLY A 140 12.80 10.52 -0.71
CA GLY A 140 12.88 10.22 0.71
C GLY A 140 12.76 8.74 1.02
N VAL A 141 13.16 8.43 2.24
CA VAL A 141 13.03 7.11 2.84
C VAL A 141 12.50 7.27 4.26
N ARG A 142 11.63 6.36 4.67
CA ARG A 142 11.10 6.27 6.02
C ARG A 142 11.16 4.83 6.50
N GLY A 143 11.58 4.62 7.75
CA GLY A 143 11.67 3.31 8.36
C GLY A 143 10.94 3.24 9.69
N THR A 144 10.27 2.12 9.97
CA THR A 144 9.80 1.76 11.31
C THR A 144 10.93 1.07 12.06
N ILE A 145 11.31 1.61 13.22
CA ILE A 145 12.37 1.09 14.10
C ILE A 145 11.77 0.19 15.18
N LEU A 146 10.66 0.62 15.79
CA LEU A 146 9.93 -0.10 16.83
C LEU A 146 8.43 -0.13 16.52
N GLY A 147 7.73 -1.21 16.88
CA GLY A 147 6.29 -1.37 16.67
C GLY A 147 5.91 -1.69 15.22
N VAL A 148 6.64 -2.63 14.60
CA VAL A 148 6.41 -3.09 13.22
C VAL A 148 5.10 -3.88 13.13
N GLU A 149 4.70 -4.51 14.23
CA GLU A 149 3.47 -5.29 14.35
C GLU A 149 2.23 -4.43 14.07
N ARG A 150 1.21 -5.04 13.45
CA ARG A 150 0.00 -4.31 13.02
C ARG A 150 -0.79 -3.71 14.18
N ASP A 151 -0.75 -4.36 15.33
CA ASP A 151 -1.47 -4.04 16.57
C ASP A 151 -0.64 -3.23 17.58
N ALA A 152 0.64 -2.96 17.29
CA ALA A 152 1.49 -2.15 18.16
C ALA A 152 0.81 -0.80 18.48
N ARG A 153 0.74 -0.45 19.77
CA ARG A 153 0.18 0.83 20.25
C ARG A 153 1.19 1.95 20.29
N LEU A 154 2.47 1.63 20.25
CA LEU A 154 3.57 2.60 20.22
C LEU A 154 4.48 2.22 19.05
N ARG A 155 4.78 3.20 18.21
CA ARG A 155 5.69 3.04 17.07
C ARG A 155 6.71 4.16 17.06
N LEU A 156 7.95 3.78 16.80
CA LEU A 156 9.05 4.71 16.58
C LEU A 156 9.61 4.47 15.18
N GLY A 157 9.89 5.55 14.47
CA GLY A 157 10.49 5.50 13.15
C GLY A 157 11.44 6.66 12.91
N ALA A 158 12.08 6.64 11.77
CA ALA A 158 12.91 7.74 11.27
C ALA A 158 12.64 7.97 9.79
N ALA A 159 12.85 9.20 9.33
CA ALA A 159 12.79 9.56 7.93
C ALA A 159 14.01 10.41 7.53
N ALA A 160 14.40 10.27 6.27
CA ALA A 160 15.42 11.09 5.63
C ALA A 160 14.93 11.50 4.25
N ASP A 161 15.14 12.76 3.89
CA ASP A 161 14.77 13.33 2.60
C ASP A 161 15.92 14.09 1.97
N VAL A 162 15.94 14.07 0.65
CA VAL A 162 16.78 14.94 -0.18
C VAL A 162 15.87 15.70 -1.13
N PHE A 163 16.05 17.02 -1.21
CA PHE A 163 15.34 17.90 -2.12
C PHE A 163 16.30 18.36 -3.20
N ALA A 164 16.05 17.97 -4.45
CA ALA A 164 16.82 18.40 -5.60
C ALA A 164 16.30 19.77 -6.10
N PRO A 165 17.20 20.70 -6.47
CA PRO A 165 16.84 22.06 -6.88
C PRO A 165 16.27 22.11 -8.31
N THR A 166 15.12 21.48 -8.53
CA THR A 166 14.45 21.39 -9.84
C THR A 166 13.48 22.53 -10.11
N GLY A 167 13.18 23.36 -9.12
CA GLY A 167 12.25 24.47 -9.28
C GLY A 167 12.88 25.75 -9.79
N SER A 168 12.13 26.84 -9.69
CA SER A 168 12.52 28.17 -10.21
C SER A 168 12.69 29.20 -9.09
N ARG A 169 13.84 29.90 -9.11
CA ARG A 169 14.12 31.04 -8.24
C ARG A 169 13.21 32.23 -8.50
N THR A 170 12.96 32.56 -9.77
CA THR A 170 12.09 33.69 -10.15
C THR A 170 10.62 33.45 -9.82
N SER A 171 10.24 32.19 -9.57
CA SER A 171 8.87 31.79 -9.24
C SER A 171 8.71 31.35 -7.78
N TRP A 172 9.70 31.61 -6.92
CA TRP A 172 9.67 31.31 -5.47
C TRP A 172 9.41 29.83 -5.14
N THR A 173 9.89 28.93 -5.99
CA THR A 173 9.59 27.48 -5.92
C THR A 173 10.83 26.64 -5.61
N SER A 174 12.02 27.25 -5.61
CA SER A 174 13.30 26.59 -5.36
C SER A 174 14.25 27.48 -4.57
N ASP A 175 15.15 26.81 -3.84
CA ASP A 175 16.29 27.41 -3.17
C ASP A 175 17.58 27.38 -4.01
N GLU A 176 17.56 26.78 -5.21
CA GLU A 176 18.71 26.53 -6.10
C GLU A 176 19.81 25.59 -5.55
N TYR A 177 19.67 25.14 -4.30
CA TYR A 177 20.59 24.21 -3.66
C TYR A 177 19.85 22.99 -3.16
N THR A 178 20.57 21.87 -3.15
CA THR A 178 20.10 20.65 -2.52
C THR A 178 19.87 20.88 -1.03
N ARG A 179 18.72 20.41 -0.54
CA ARG A 179 18.41 20.38 0.90
C ARG A 179 18.29 18.95 1.37
N ALA A 180 18.45 18.74 2.67
CA ALA A 180 18.22 17.44 3.28
C ALA A 180 17.40 17.58 4.56
N ARG A 181 16.48 16.66 4.81
CA ARG A 181 15.76 16.58 6.10
C ARG A 181 16.10 15.27 6.78
N LEU A 182 16.33 15.32 8.09
CA LEU A 182 16.36 14.15 8.96
C LEU A 182 15.27 14.30 10.00
N ALA A 183 14.51 13.25 10.28
CA ALA A 183 13.41 13.30 11.24
C ALA A 183 13.26 12.00 12.04
N VAL A 184 12.85 12.15 13.30
CA VAL A 184 12.35 11.06 14.15
C VAL A 184 10.83 11.15 14.19
N LEU A 185 10.17 10.00 14.11
CA LEU A 185 8.73 9.87 14.02
C LEU A 185 8.24 9.01 15.17
N LEU A 186 7.22 9.48 15.88
CA LEU A 186 6.54 8.77 16.94
C LEU A 186 5.07 8.65 16.60
N GLU A 187 4.49 7.49 16.83
CA GLU A 187 3.05 7.31 16.86
C GLU A 187 2.67 6.55 18.13
N TRP A 188 1.67 7.06 18.83
CA TRP A 188 1.13 6.44 20.02
C TRP A 188 -0.39 6.36 19.90
N MET A 189 -0.95 5.21 20.24
CA MET A 189 -2.38 4.92 20.26
C MET A 189 -2.79 4.58 21.71
N PRO A 190 -3.11 5.59 22.55
CA PRO A 190 -3.47 5.37 23.95
C PRO A 190 -4.65 4.41 24.11
N THR A 191 -5.63 4.53 23.22
CA THR A 191 -6.80 3.65 23.11
C THR A 191 -6.93 3.11 21.68
N ALA A 192 -7.88 2.22 21.44
CA ALA A 192 -8.18 1.76 20.08
C ALA A 192 -8.71 2.87 19.15
N THR A 193 -9.16 3.99 19.71
CA THR A 193 -9.84 5.08 18.99
C THR A 193 -9.13 6.42 19.11
N THR A 194 -8.00 6.52 19.81
CA THR A 194 -7.24 7.77 19.92
C THR A 194 -5.84 7.58 19.37
N PHE A 195 -5.27 8.65 18.83
CA PHE A 195 -3.91 8.65 18.31
C PHE A 195 -3.20 9.96 18.59
N VAL A 196 -1.88 9.86 18.72
CA VAL A 196 -0.94 10.97 18.79
C VAL A 196 0.21 10.64 17.85
N VAL A 197 0.61 11.60 17.01
CA VAL A 197 1.76 11.49 16.11
C VAL A 197 2.68 12.68 16.37
N VAL A 198 3.98 12.45 16.44
CA VAL A 198 4.97 13.52 16.60
C VAL A 198 6.10 13.29 15.61
N ASN A 199 6.47 14.34 14.87
CA ASN A 199 7.67 14.38 14.04
C ASN A 199 8.59 15.47 14.58
N ALA A 200 9.83 15.12 14.86
CA ALA A 200 10.87 16.08 15.19
C ALA A 200 11.96 15.96 14.14
N GLY A 201 12.32 17.06 13.49
CA GLY A 201 13.26 17.03 12.37
C GLY A 201 14.18 18.24 12.26
N VAL A 202 15.20 18.08 11.44
CA VAL A 202 16.18 19.10 11.09
C VAL A 202 16.25 19.18 9.57
N MET A 203 16.06 20.39 9.04
CA MET A 203 16.25 20.71 7.62
C MET A 203 17.63 21.34 7.46
N LEU A 204 18.54 20.62 6.82
CA LEU A 204 19.84 21.10 6.40
C LEU A 204 19.68 21.90 5.12
N ARG A 205 20.04 23.18 5.18
CA ARG A 205 19.89 24.13 4.08
C ARG A 205 21.02 25.16 4.12
N ALA A 206 21.54 25.54 2.96
CA ALA A 206 22.56 26.58 2.85
C ALA A 206 22.06 27.92 3.41
N ASP A 207 22.92 28.61 4.16
CA ASP A 207 22.62 29.93 4.70
C ASP A 207 22.54 30.98 3.58
N ARG A 208 21.41 31.69 3.49
CA ARG A 208 21.18 32.75 2.49
C ARG A 208 20.41 33.92 3.07
N ARG A 209 20.58 35.07 2.42
CA ARG A 209 19.79 36.28 2.67
C ARG A 209 19.08 36.68 1.38
N ALA A 210 17.80 36.95 1.47
CA ALA A 210 16.93 37.37 0.40
C ALA A 210 15.97 38.43 0.97
N LEU A 211 16.04 39.67 0.48
CA LEU A 211 15.37 40.82 1.12
C LEU A 211 15.78 40.93 2.60
N ASP A 212 14.83 41.22 3.51
CA ASP A 212 15.03 41.24 4.97
C ASP A 212 14.98 39.86 5.63
N MET A 213 14.86 38.79 4.83
CA MET A 213 14.76 37.42 5.33
C MET A 213 16.07 36.66 5.22
N ARG A 214 16.31 35.81 6.22
CA ARG A 214 17.44 34.88 6.26
C ARG A 214 16.91 33.45 6.33
N SER A 215 17.34 32.61 5.40
CA SER A 215 17.08 31.18 5.40
C SER A 215 18.36 30.41 5.74
N GLY A 216 18.26 29.30 6.45
CA GLY A 216 19.40 28.45 6.81
C GLY A 216 18.92 27.14 7.41
N THR A 217 19.78 26.43 8.13
CA THR A 217 19.38 25.21 8.83
C THR A 217 18.29 25.51 9.87
N GLU A 218 17.22 24.71 9.82
CA GLU A 218 16.03 24.87 10.65
C GLU A 218 15.71 23.57 11.38
N THR A 219 15.14 23.67 12.58
CA THR A 219 14.49 22.55 13.26
C THR A 219 12.98 22.68 13.10
N SER A 220 12.29 21.55 13.01
CA SER A 220 10.84 21.50 12.86
C SER A 220 10.23 20.48 13.80
N VAL A 221 9.05 20.81 14.34
CA VAL A 221 8.19 19.90 15.09
C VAL A 221 6.82 19.88 14.43
N ILE A 222 6.30 18.68 14.18
CA ILE A 222 4.92 18.46 13.78
C ILE A 222 4.29 17.58 14.84
N ALA A 223 3.11 17.93 15.33
CA ALA A 223 2.36 17.14 16.28
C ALA A 223 0.91 17.01 15.82
N ALA A 224 0.38 15.80 15.83
CA ALA A 224 -1.02 15.52 15.53
C ALA A 224 -1.65 14.76 16.69
N ALA A 225 -2.89 15.10 17.02
CA ALA A 225 -3.67 14.34 18.00
C ALA A 225 -5.14 14.31 17.59
N GLY A 226 -5.79 13.17 17.82
CA GLY A 226 -7.18 13.03 17.43
C GLY A 226 -7.77 11.65 17.70
N MET A 227 -8.85 11.37 16.99
CA MET A 227 -9.67 10.17 17.14
C MET A 227 -9.86 9.41 15.82
N ILE A 228 -10.13 8.12 15.95
CA ILE A 228 -10.57 7.22 14.89
C ILE A 228 -12.05 6.93 15.12
N LEU A 229 -12.88 7.30 14.15
CA LEU A 229 -14.33 7.27 14.15
C LEU A 229 -14.79 6.42 12.96
N GLY A 230 -14.78 5.10 13.15
CA GLY A 230 -15.00 4.14 12.06
C GLY A 230 -13.92 4.28 10.98
N ASP A 231 -14.34 4.66 9.77
CA ASP A 231 -13.48 4.82 8.60
C ASP A 231 -12.78 6.19 8.52
N VAL A 232 -13.00 7.08 9.51
CA VAL A 232 -12.44 8.42 9.53
C VAL A 232 -11.46 8.58 10.70
N ARG A 233 -10.26 9.07 10.42
CA ARG A 233 -9.32 9.58 11.42
C ARG A 233 -9.35 11.11 11.40
N ALA A 234 -9.82 11.74 12.46
CA ALA A 234 -9.95 13.20 12.56
C ALA A 234 -9.18 13.75 13.76
N GLY A 235 -8.57 14.93 13.62
CA GLY A 235 -7.77 15.54 14.68
C GLY A 235 -7.25 16.92 14.32
N LEU A 236 -6.34 17.42 15.15
CA LEU A 236 -5.59 18.64 14.89
C LEU A 236 -4.14 18.29 14.57
N GLU A 237 -3.55 18.99 13.60
CA GLU A 237 -2.13 18.97 13.27
C GLU A 237 -1.55 20.36 13.53
N VAL A 238 -0.49 20.42 14.33
CA VAL A 238 0.31 21.62 14.56
C VAL A 238 1.66 21.41 13.89
N SER A 239 2.11 22.37 13.09
CA SER A 239 3.48 22.40 12.57
C SER A 239 4.17 23.68 13.00
N ALA A 240 5.44 23.55 13.40
CA ALA A 240 6.27 24.67 13.76
C ALA A 240 7.70 24.43 13.26
N ALA A 241 8.38 25.47 12.82
CA ALA A 241 9.81 25.40 12.53
C ALA A 241 10.52 26.67 12.99
N THR A 242 11.82 26.58 13.27
CA THR A 242 12.64 27.73 13.64
C THR A 242 14.07 27.56 13.15
N GLY A 243 14.72 28.67 12.80
CA GLY A 243 16.14 28.66 12.46
C GLY A 243 17.01 28.41 13.70
N LEU A 244 18.19 27.81 13.50
CA LEU A 244 19.15 27.46 14.57
C LEU A 244 20.09 28.61 15.00
N ARG A 245 20.02 29.78 14.37
CA ARG A 245 20.86 30.94 14.69
C ARG A 245 20.09 31.94 15.56
N ASP A 246 20.77 32.69 16.42
CA ASP A 246 20.17 33.70 17.33
C ASP A 246 19.30 34.75 16.62
N ALA A 247 19.65 35.10 15.37
CA ALA A 247 18.90 36.04 14.55
C ALA A 247 17.54 35.49 14.09
N THR A 248 17.33 34.18 14.16
CA THR A 248 16.15 33.47 13.61
C THR A 248 15.46 32.56 14.62
N LEU A 249 16.07 32.34 15.79
CA LEU A 249 15.58 31.43 16.82
C LEU A 249 14.34 32.02 17.52
N LEU A 250 13.20 31.33 17.41
CA LEU A 250 11.94 31.62 18.11
C LEU A 250 11.39 33.04 17.94
N ARG A 251 11.72 33.72 16.83
CA ARG A 251 11.15 35.04 16.51
C ARG A 251 9.88 34.86 15.69
N LYS A 252 8.83 35.65 16.00
CA LYS A 252 7.53 35.57 15.31
C LYS A 252 7.64 35.70 13.78
N GLN A 253 8.59 36.50 13.29
CA GLN A 253 8.80 36.75 11.85
C GLN A 253 9.63 35.66 11.14
N THR A 254 10.23 34.72 11.88
CA THR A 254 11.10 33.67 11.32
C THR A 254 10.73 32.25 11.76
N THR A 255 9.76 32.12 12.68
CA THR A 255 9.24 30.85 13.19
C THR A 255 7.84 30.62 12.62
N PRO A 256 7.69 29.93 11.47
CA PRO A 256 6.39 29.55 10.95
C PRO A 256 5.69 28.61 11.94
N ILE A 257 4.43 28.90 12.25
CA ILE A 257 3.58 28.03 13.05
C ILE A 257 2.22 27.95 12.37
N GLU A 258 1.71 26.75 12.12
CA GLU A 258 0.40 26.50 11.53
C GLU A 258 -0.36 25.47 12.37
N VAL A 259 -1.70 25.61 12.42
CA VAL A 259 -2.59 24.62 13.03
C VAL A 259 -3.69 24.28 12.03
N LEU A 260 -3.86 22.99 11.72
CA LEU A 260 -4.88 22.50 10.81
C LEU A 260 -5.81 21.52 11.53
N ALA A 261 -7.11 21.66 11.33
CA ALA A 261 -8.03 20.55 11.56
C ALA A 261 -7.94 19.61 10.36
N VAL A 262 -7.70 18.33 10.60
CA VAL A 262 -7.45 17.33 9.56
C VAL A 262 -8.36 16.13 9.74
N ALA A 263 -8.97 15.65 8.65
CA ALA A 263 -9.75 14.43 8.60
C ALA A 263 -9.29 13.56 7.42
N THR A 264 -8.87 12.33 7.72
CA THR A 264 -8.51 11.29 6.76
C THR A 264 -9.60 10.25 6.74
N TRP A 265 -10.38 10.17 5.66
CA TRP A 265 -11.28 9.07 5.39
C TRP A 265 -10.56 7.96 4.63
N ARG A 266 -10.87 6.70 4.96
CA ARG A 266 -10.33 5.51 4.31
C ARG A 266 -11.44 4.53 3.95
N ARG A 267 -11.40 3.98 2.74
CA ARG A 267 -12.20 2.81 2.37
C ARG A 267 -11.36 1.89 1.50
N ALA A 268 -11.17 0.65 1.95
CA ALA A 268 -10.19 -0.28 1.38
C ALA A 268 -8.80 0.39 1.26
N ASP A 269 -8.27 0.50 0.04
CA ASP A 269 -6.96 1.06 -0.28
C ASP A 269 -7.02 2.55 -0.63
N PHE A 270 -8.21 3.14 -0.67
CA PHE A 270 -8.42 4.54 -1.03
C PHE A 270 -8.49 5.44 0.19
N PHE A 271 -7.83 6.60 0.10
CA PHE A 271 -7.74 7.59 1.15
C PHE A 271 -8.08 8.97 0.61
N VAL A 272 -8.84 9.72 1.41
CA VAL A 272 -9.08 11.16 1.20
C VAL A 272 -8.77 11.89 2.49
N THR A 273 -7.81 12.81 2.46
CA THR A 273 -7.49 13.67 3.61
C THR A 273 -7.84 15.10 3.28
N LEU A 274 -8.67 15.73 4.10
CA LEU A 274 -8.94 17.17 4.07
C LEU A 274 -8.30 17.81 5.30
N GLY A 275 -7.57 18.90 5.11
CA GLY A 275 -7.05 19.71 6.19
C GLY A 275 -7.27 21.20 5.95
N ALA A 276 -7.63 21.94 6.99
CA ALA A 276 -7.77 23.39 6.90
C ALA A 276 -7.48 24.08 8.22
N GLY A 277 -6.91 25.27 8.18
CA GLY A 277 -6.69 26.07 9.38
C GLY A 277 -5.75 27.26 9.17
N PRO A 278 -5.50 28.03 10.24
CA PRO A 278 -4.72 29.26 10.17
C PRO A 278 -3.22 29.05 10.37
N GLY A 279 -2.45 30.01 9.83
CA GLY A 279 -1.12 30.33 10.33
C GLY A 279 -1.20 31.17 11.61
N LEU A 280 -0.35 30.87 12.59
CA LEU A 280 -0.30 31.57 13.87
C LEU A 280 0.81 32.64 13.93
N THR A 281 1.68 32.70 12.93
CA THR A 281 2.76 33.67 12.83
C THR A 281 2.83 34.32 11.46
N ASP A 282 3.46 35.49 11.39
CA ASP A 282 3.66 36.24 10.15
C ASP A 282 4.98 35.84 9.45
N ALA A 283 5.54 34.68 9.81
CA ALA A 283 6.76 34.19 9.20
C ALA A 283 6.51 33.84 7.74
N ALA A 284 7.41 34.25 6.87
CA ALA A 284 7.26 34.03 5.44
C ALA A 284 7.11 32.55 5.07
N GLY A 285 6.14 32.29 4.20
CA GLY A 285 5.70 30.96 3.81
C GLY A 285 4.59 30.38 4.70
N THR A 286 4.24 31.06 5.79
CA THR A 286 3.08 30.77 6.63
C THR A 286 1.87 31.55 6.07
N PRO A 287 0.86 30.87 5.50
CA PRO A 287 -0.34 31.54 5.04
C PRO A 287 -1.23 31.91 6.22
N ALA A 288 -1.99 32.98 6.08
CA ALA A 288 -3.04 33.33 7.03
C ALA A 288 -4.10 32.22 7.14
N VAL A 289 -4.38 31.54 6.01
CA VAL A 289 -5.26 30.37 5.94
C VAL A 289 -4.67 29.36 4.95
N ARG A 290 -4.64 28.09 5.33
CA ARG A 290 -4.31 26.96 4.46
C ARG A 290 -5.50 26.02 4.33
N VAL A 291 -5.68 25.52 3.11
CA VAL A 291 -6.55 24.37 2.81
C VAL A 291 -5.73 23.35 2.04
N ALA A 292 -5.82 22.08 2.42
CA ALA A 292 -5.15 20.98 1.76
C ALA A 292 -6.12 19.81 1.53
N LEU A 293 -6.10 19.24 0.32
CA LEU A 293 -6.83 18.05 -0.05
C LEU A 293 -5.84 17.02 -0.58
N ARG A 294 -5.76 15.86 0.05
CA ARG A 294 -5.03 14.71 -0.47
C ARG A 294 -6.02 13.65 -0.92
N VAL A 295 -5.78 13.10 -2.10
CA VAL A 295 -6.41 11.86 -2.56
C VAL A 295 -5.29 10.88 -2.87
N GLY A 296 -5.44 9.62 -2.47
CA GLY A 296 -4.43 8.63 -2.73
C GLY A 296 -4.87 7.20 -2.54
N LEU A 297 -4.01 6.30 -3.00
CA LEU A 297 -4.13 4.86 -2.93
C LEU A 297 -2.92 4.30 -2.18
N ALA A 298 -3.12 3.26 -1.39
CA ALA A 298 -2.03 2.49 -0.79
C ALA A 298 -2.36 1.00 -0.88
N PHE A 299 -1.69 0.31 -1.78
CA PHE A 299 -1.84 -1.12 -2.01
C PHE A 299 -0.84 -1.89 -1.16
N ASP A 300 -1.28 -3.01 -0.61
CA ASP A 300 -0.48 -3.85 0.27
C ASP A 300 0.48 -4.80 -0.46
N GLY A 301 0.55 -4.71 -1.80
CA GLY A 301 1.53 -5.46 -2.60
C GLY A 301 1.30 -6.96 -2.61
N GLN A 302 0.21 -7.46 -2.03
CA GLN A 302 -0.17 -8.84 -2.19
C GLN A 302 -0.88 -8.97 -3.54
N PRO A 303 -0.41 -9.82 -4.48
CA PRO A 303 -1.35 -10.35 -5.47
C PRO A 303 -2.51 -11.00 -4.69
N ALA A 304 -3.71 -11.02 -5.25
CA ALA A 304 -4.95 -11.51 -4.63
C ALA A 304 -4.94 -13.01 -4.18
N SER A 305 -3.78 -13.59 -3.91
CA SER A 305 -3.56 -14.95 -3.44
C SER A 305 -2.53 -14.96 -2.30
N LYS A 306 -2.92 -14.47 -1.14
CA LYS A 306 -2.74 -15.26 0.07
C LYS A 306 -4.01 -15.10 0.87
N ALA A 307 -4.86 -16.13 0.80
CA ALA A 307 -5.80 -16.40 1.86
C ALA A 307 -5.08 -16.18 3.21
N PRO A 308 -5.77 -15.65 4.23
CA PRO A 308 -5.17 -15.54 5.56
C PRO A 308 -4.50 -16.87 5.90
N PRO A 309 -3.30 -16.88 6.53
CA PRO A 309 -2.68 -18.13 6.92
C PRO A 309 -3.77 -18.92 7.64
N VAL A 310 -4.16 -20.06 7.07
CA VAL A 310 -5.09 -20.99 7.70
C VAL A 310 -4.51 -21.16 9.08
N ALA A 311 -5.27 -20.73 10.10
CA ALA A 311 -4.83 -20.89 11.46
C ALA A 311 -4.51 -22.37 11.59
N THR A 312 -3.22 -22.71 11.77
CA THR A 312 -2.83 -24.08 12.05
C THR A 312 -3.69 -24.48 13.24
N PRO A 313 -4.55 -25.51 13.11
CA PRO A 313 -5.34 -25.98 14.22
C PRO A 313 -4.39 -26.16 15.40
N LYS A 314 -4.77 -25.71 16.59
CA LYS A 314 -4.00 -26.03 17.79
C LYS A 314 -4.00 -27.55 17.90
N VAL A 315 -2.89 -28.16 17.54
CA VAL A 315 -2.73 -29.60 17.55
C VAL A 315 -2.67 -30.03 19.00
N ASP A 316 -3.64 -30.83 19.42
CA ASP A 316 -3.65 -31.47 20.73
C ASP A 316 -2.61 -32.60 20.68
N PRO A 317 -1.67 -32.72 21.64
CA PRO A 317 -0.59 -33.71 21.58
C PRO A 317 -1.05 -35.17 21.79
N ARG A 318 -2.35 -35.43 21.83
CA ARG A 318 -2.91 -36.78 21.93
C ARG A 318 -2.85 -37.48 20.57
N ASP A 319 -2.31 -38.69 20.59
CA ASP A 319 -2.21 -39.63 19.48
C ASP A 319 -2.59 -41.00 20.06
N LYS A 320 -3.79 -41.47 19.74
CA LYS A 320 -4.43 -42.59 20.43
C LYS A 320 -4.04 -43.96 19.88
N ASP A 321 -3.70 -44.05 18.60
CA ASP A 321 -3.27 -45.30 17.96
C ASP A 321 -1.76 -45.34 17.63
N GLY A 322 -1.05 -44.23 17.82
CA GLY A 322 0.41 -44.17 17.81
C GLY A 322 1.00 -44.19 16.41
N ASP A 323 0.26 -43.75 15.39
CA ASP A 323 0.75 -43.69 14.01
C ASP A 323 1.58 -42.42 13.70
N GLY A 324 1.69 -41.51 14.67
CA GLY A 324 2.42 -40.24 14.55
C GLY A 324 1.56 -39.08 14.06
N ILE A 325 0.26 -39.28 13.86
CA ILE A 325 -0.74 -38.28 13.51
C ILE A 325 -1.59 -38.02 14.75
N PHE A 326 -1.71 -36.74 15.13
CA PHE A 326 -2.45 -36.40 16.34
C PHE A 326 -3.97 -36.52 16.13
N ASP A 327 -4.71 -36.97 17.15
CA ASP A 327 -6.18 -37.15 17.17
C ASP A 327 -6.96 -35.95 16.61
N SER A 328 -6.40 -34.74 16.73
CA SER A 328 -7.01 -33.49 16.27
C SER A 328 -6.98 -33.28 14.75
N VAL A 329 -6.13 -34.01 14.04
CA VAL A 329 -5.94 -33.95 12.58
C VAL A 329 -6.06 -35.32 11.91
N ASP A 330 -6.12 -36.40 12.69
CA ASP A 330 -6.36 -37.76 12.25
C ASP A 330 -7.85 -38.02 11.94
N ALA A 331 -8.14 -38.59 10.78
CA ALA A 331 -9.47 -39.00 10.35
C ALA A 331 -9.90 -40.34 10.99
N CYS A 332 -8.95 -41.17 11.44
CA CYS A 332 -9.17 -42.44 12.11
C CYS A 332 -8.44 -42.55 13.48
N PRO A 333 -8.79 -41.75 14.52
CA PRO A 333 -8.10 -41.69 15.84
C PRO A 333 -8.15 -42.95 16.73
N ALA A 334 -8.42 -44.11 16.15
CA ALA A 334 -8.50 -45.39 16.82
C ALA A 334 -7.83 -46.50 16.02
N VAL A 335 -7.39 -46.22 14.80
CA VAL A 335 -6.89 -47.19 13.83
C VAL A 335 -5.76 -46.53 13.05
N ALA A 336 -4.54 -46.90 13.41
CA ALA A 336 -3.32 -46.41 12.77
C ALA A 336 -3.38 -46.48 11.23
N GLY A 337 -3.01 -45.37 10.58
CA GLY A 337 -2.92 -45.27 9.14
C GLY A 337 -1.78 -44.36 8.66
N PRO A 338 -1.49 -44.34 7.36
CA PRO A 338 -0.49 -43.45 6.80
C PRO A 338 -0.95 -41.99 6.74
N GLU A 339 0.03 -41.10 6.68
CA GLU A 339 -0.20 -39.69 6.36
C GLU A 339 -0.74 -39.57 4.91
N SER A 340 -1.88 -38.91 4.73
CA SER A 340 -2.49 -38.67 3.42
C SER A 340 -2.73 -37.18 3.18
N SER A 341 -2.64 -36.72 1.93
CA SER A 341 -3.03 -35.35 1.56
C SER A 341 -4.54 -35.14 1.58
N GLU A 342 -5.33 -36.21 1.53
CA GLU A 342 -6.79 -36.16 1.60
C GLU A 342 -7.26 -36.15 3.07
N PRO A 343 -7.97 -35.10 3.55
CA PRO A 343 -8.33 -34.98 4.96
C PRO A 343 -9.18 -36.11 5.53
N ARG A 344 -9.90 -36.86 4.69
CA ARG A 344 -10.72 -38.00 5.10
C ARG A 344 -9.95 -39.31 5.17
N ALA A 345 -8.77 -39.37 4.56
CA ALA A 345 -7.90 -40.55 4.56
C ALA A 345 -6.64 -40.34 5.42
N HIS A 346 -6.43 -39.15 5.97
CA HIS A 346 -5.26 -38.82 6.78
C HIS A 346 -5.29 -39.60 8.10
N GLY A 347 -4.36 -40.54 8.29
CA GLY A 347 -4.34 -41.45 9.45
C GLY A 347 -5.28 -42.64 9.34
N CYS A 348 -5.90 -42.87 8.19
CA CYS A 348 -6.73 -44.06 7.96
C CYS A 348 -6.01 -45.10 7.12
N PRO A 349 -6.13 -46.41 7.42
CA PRO A 349 -5.59 -47.47 6.58
C PRO A 349 -6.28 -47.48 5.20
N ASP A 350 -5.48 -47.80 4.19
CA ASP A 350 -5.87 -48.00 2.79
C ASP A 350 -5.10 -49.24 2.31
N ARG A 351 -5.81 -50.36 2.20
CA ARG A 351 -5.23 -51.69 2.02
C ARG A 351 -4.88 -52.02 0.58
N ASP A 352 -5.64 -51.52 -0.38
CA ASP A 352 -5.39 -51.76 -1.80
C ASP A 352 -4.66 -50.58 -2.49
N HIS A 353 -4.42 -49.50 -1.74
CA HIS A 353 -3.64 -48.34 -2.13
C HIS A 353 -4.26 -47.57 -3.30
N ASP A 354 -5.58 -47.55 -3.41
CA ASP A 354 -6.31 -46.79 -4.44
C ASP A 354 -6.57 -45.32 -4.07
N GLY A 355 -6.25 -44.92 -2.83
CA GLY A 355 -6.44 -43.58 -2.29
C GLY A 355 -7.81 -43.35 -1.63
N VAL A 356 -8.64 -44.39 -1.48
CA VAL A 356 -9.87 -44.40 -0.68
C VAL A 356 -9.59 -45.18 0.60
N ALA A 357 -9.83 -44.56 1.76
CA ALA A 357 -9.59 -45.24 3.03
C ALA A 357 -10.52 -46.44 3.23
N ASP A 358 -10.06 -47.50 3.93
CA ASP A 358 -10.79 -48.76 4.20
C ASP A 358 -12.20 -48.55 4.79
N HIS A 359 -12.48 -47.40 5.40
CA HIS A 359 -13.79 -47.08 5.99
C HIS A 359 -14.76 -46.40 5.00
N GLU A 360 -14.24 -45.81 3.92
CA GLU A 360 -15.01 -45.24 2.79
C GLU A 360 -14.96 -46.13 1.54
N ASP A 361 -14.16 -47.20 1.56
CA ASP A 361 -13.98 -48.14 0.46
C ASP A 361 -14.90 -49.38 0.59
N ALA A 362 -15.72 -49.58 -0.44
CA ALA A 362 -16.61 -50.73 -0.58
C ALA A 362 -15.87 -52.00 -1.05
N CYS A 363 -14.72 -51.86 -1.69
CA CYS A 363 -13.90 -52.89 -2.29
C CYS A 363 -12.46 -52.96 -1.72
N LYS A 364 -12.31 -52.86 -0.39
CA LYS A 364 -11.06 -52.83 0.42
C LYS A 364 -9.86 -53.69 0.00
N ASP A 365 -10.04 -54.71 -0.83
CA ASP A 365 -8.98 -55.61 -1.27
C ASP A 365 -8.70 -55.49 -2.79
N VAL A 366 -9.38 -54.58 -3.51
CA VAL A 366 -9.37 -54.45 -4.97
C VAL A 366 -9.46 -52.99 -5.39
N ALA A 367 -8.31 -52.43 -5.79
CA ALA A 367 -8.17 -51.03 -6.13
C ALA A 367 -9.21 -50.54 -7.16
N GLY A 368 -9.86 -49.43 -6.84
CA GLY A 368 -10.88 -48.82 -7.67
C GLY A 368 -10.76 -47.32 -7.77
N VAL A 369 -11.91 -46.65 -7.87
CA VAL A 369 -11.98 -45.19 -7.95
C VAL A 369 -13.01 -44.68 -6.96
N ARG A 370 -12.71 -43.55 -6.32
CA ARG A 370 -13.67 -42.86 -5.45
C ARG A 370 -14.95 -42.52 -6.21
N ALA A 371 -16.08 -42.87 -5.63
CA ALA A 371 -17.41 -42.57 -6.15
C ALA A 371 -18.26 -41.91 -5.08
N ASP A 372 -19.25 -41.11 -5.50
CA ASP A 372 -20.16 -40.44 -4.55
C ASP A 372 -21.11 -41.41 -3.84
N ASP A 373 -21.41 -42.57 -4.46
CA ASP A 373 -22.20 -43.64 -3.85
C ASP A 373 -21.27 -44.53 -3.00
N PRO A 374 -21.46 -44.58 -1.66
CA PRO A 374 -20.64 -45.38 -0.76
C PRO A 374 -20.62 -46.88 -1.08
N LYS A 375 -21.59 -47.40 -1.85
CA LYS A 375 -21.63 -48.82 -2.23
C LYS A 375 -20.66 -49.21 -3.33
N ILE A 376 -20.14 -48.22 -4.07
CA ILE A 376 -19.25 -48.43 -5.21
C ILE A 376 -17.99 -47.56 -5.14
N SER A 377 -17.84 -46.75 -4.09
CA SER A 377 -16.60 -45.99 -3.85
C SER A 377 -15.45 -46.95 -3.56
N GLY A 378 -14.32 -46.75 -4.25
CA GLY A 378 -13.14 -47.62 -4.15
C GLY A 378 -13.26 -48.94 -4.92
N CYS A 379 -14.36 -49.15 -5.65
CA CYS A 379 -14.52 -50.33 -6.51
C CYS A 379 -14.05 -50.06 -7.96
N PRO A 380 -13.51 -51.07 -8.66
CA PRO A 380 -13.25 -50.97 -10.09
C PRO A 380 -14.54 -50.62 -10.83
N LYS A 381 -14.44 -49.73 -11.82
CA LYS A 381 -15.49 -49.60 -12.82
C LYS A 381 -15.55 -50.91 -13.59
N VAL A 382 -16.42 -51.82 -13.17
CA VAL A 382 -16.81 -52.94 -14.02
C VAL A 382 -17.51 -52.26 -15.20
N ALA A 383 -16.83 -52.19 -16.34
CA ALA A 383 -17.47 -51.78 -17.57
C ALA A 383 -18.73 -52.66 -17.72
N PRO A 384 -19.91 -52.08 -17.97
CA PRO A 384 -21.08 -52.87 -18.29
C PRO A 384 -20.73 -53.83 -19.42
N ALA A 385 -21.31 -55.03 -19.42
CA ALA A 385 -21.08 -55.98 -20.50
C ALA A 385 -21.36 -55.31 -21.86
N ASP A 386 -20.43 -55.47 -22.78
CA ASP A 386 -20.49 -55.05 -24.18
C ASP A 386 -19.92 -56.24 -24.95
N ARG A 387 -20.81 -57.17 -25.28
CA ARG A 387 -20.45 -58.52 -25.71
C ARG A 387 -19.96 -58.54 -27.16
N ASP A 388 -20.44 -57.64 -28.00
CA ASP A 388 -20.06 -57.54 -29.41
C ASP A 388 -19.03 -56.43 -29.70
N LYS A 389 -18.77 -55.55 -28.71
CA LYS A 389 -17.72 -54.52 -28.69
C LYS A 389 -17.96 -53.40 -29.69
N ASP A 390 -19.22 -53.06 -29.96
CA ASP A 390 -19.57 -51.94 -30.81
C ASP A 390 -19.52 -50.57 -30.07
N GLY A 391 -19.33 -50.59 -28.75
CA GLY A 391 -19.26 -49.41 -27.89
C GLY A 391 -20.58 -49.02 -27.24
N ILE A 392 -21.64 -49.81 -27.43
CA ILE A 392 -22.95 -49.70 -26.78
C ILE A 392 -23.08 -50.87 -25.80
N PHE A 393 -23.43 -50.58 -24.56
CA PHE A 393 -23.51 -51.63 -23.54
C PHE A 393 -24.71 -52.54 -23.77
N ASP A 394 -24.62 -53.84 -23.44
CA ASP A 394 -25.67 -54.88 -23.56
C ASP A 394 -27.05 -54.44 -23.02
N LYS A 395 -27.07 -53.49 -22.06
CA LYS A 395 -28.30 -52.94 -21.47
C LYS A 395 -29.02 -51.89 -22.34
N ASP A 396 -28.28 -51.22 -23.22
CA ASP A 396 -28.72 -50.14 -24.10
C ASP A 396 -28.68 -50.56 -25.59
N ASP A 397 -28.20 -51.78 -25.87
CA ASP A 397 -28.07 -52.37 -27.20
C ASP A 397 -29.27 -53.28 -27.52
N ALA A 398 -29.93 -53.02 -28.65
CA ALA A 398 -31.03 -53.81 -29.16
C ALA A 398 -30.58 -55.14 -29.81
N CYS A 399 -29.30 -55.24 -30.18
CA CYS A 399 -28.67 -56.40 -30.78
C CYS A 399 -27.38 -56.84 -30.03
N PRO A 400 -27.42 -57.23 -28.73
CA PRO A 400 -26.24 -57.47 -27.87
C PRO A 400 -25.20 -58.52 -28.31
N ASP A 401 -25.41 -59.19 -29.44
CA ASP A 401 -24.53 -60.23 -29.97
C ASP A 401 -24.02 -59.87 -31.39
N VAL A 402 -24.38 -58.72 -31.95
CA VAL A 402 -24.12 -58.34 -33.35
C VAL A 402 -23.77 -56.85 -33.45
N PRO A 403 -22.51 -56.50 -33.78
CA PRO A 403 -22.06 -55.11 -33.74
C PRO A 403 -22.88 -54.18 -34.64
N GLY A 404 -23.33 -53.05 -34.10
CA GLY A 404 -24.05 -52.02 -34.84
C GLY A 404 -23.51 -50.60 -34.62
N GLU A 405 -24.30 -49.62 -35.03
CA GLU A 405 -23.99 -48.20 -34.81
C GLU A 405 -24.98 -47.60 -33.81
N TYR A 406 -24.59 -46.47 -33.21
CA TYR A 406 -25.48 -45.69 -32.35
C TYR A 406 -26.71 -45.21 -33.13
N ALA A 407 -27.89 -45.44 -32.58
CA ALA A 407 -29.14 -44.91 -33.10
C ALA A 407 -29.97 -44.29 -31.97
N ASP A 408 -30.66 -43.18 -32.27
CA ASP A 408 -31.51 -42.50 -31.30
C ASP A 408 -32.75 -43.34 -30.89
N ASP A 409 -33.19 -44.28 -31.74
CA ASP A 409 -34.28 -45.20 -31.43
C ASP A 409 -33.74 -46.40 -30.61
N PRO A 410 -34.22 -46.60 -29.36
CA PRO A 410 -33.80 -47.73 -28.53
C PRO A 410 -34.00 -49.11 -29.16
N LYS A 411 -34.86 -49.23 -30.18
CA LYS A 411 -35.09 -50.50 -30.89
C LYS A 411 -34.06 -50.82 -31.96
N THR A 412 -33.26 -49.85 -32.36
CA THR A 412 -32.24 -49.99 -33.41
C THR A 412 -30.86 -49.58 -32.95
N ASN A 413 -30.73 -49.05 -31.74
CA ASN A 413 -29.44 -48.69 -31.16
C ASN A 413 -28.58 -49.94 -30.99
N GLY A 414 -27.40 -49.98 -31.63
CA GLY A 414 -26.49 -51.14 -31.62
C GLY A 414 -26.85 -52.24 -32.62
N CYS A 415 -27.82 -52.01 -33.52
CA CYS A 415 -28.11 -52.94 -34.60
C CYS A 415 -27.51 -52.49 -35.95
N PRO A 416 -27.12 -53.43 -36.84
CA PRO A 416 -26.73 -53.12 -38.21
C PRO A 416 -27.85 -52.40 -38.98
N ALA A 417 -27.48 -51.47 -39.87
CA ALA A 417 -28.42 -50.67 -40.67
C ALA A 417 -29.32 -51.48 -41.64
N GLU A 418 -29.09 -52.78 -41.76
CA GLU A 418 -29.80 -53.70 -42.66
C GLU A 418 -30.49 -54.82 -41.88
N VAL A 419 -31.41 -54.47 -40.98
CA VAL A 419 -32.48 -55.40 -40.60
C VAL A 419 -33.70 -55.12 -41.47
N GLU A 420 -33.64 -55.59 -42.72
CA GLU A 420 -34.83 -55.82 -43.53
C GLU A 420 -35.73 -56.83 -42.81
N ASP A 421 -36.85 -56.32 -42.32
CA ASP A 421 -38.17 -56.95 -42.16
C ASP A 421 -38.21 -58.49 -42.19
N LEU A 422 -38.05 -59.11 -41.01
CA LEU A 422 -38.47 -60.50 -40.78
C LEU A 422 -39.79 -60.56 -40.00
N SER A 423 -40.82 -59.78 -40.38
CA SER A 423 -42.16 -60.06 -39.85
C SER A 423 -43.33 -59.48 -40.66
N ALA A 424 -43.56 -59.95 -41.90
CA ALA A 424 -44.91 -59.88 -42.47
C ALA A 424 -45.18 -61.03 -43.47
N PRO A 425 -46.17 -61.92 -43.22
CA PRO A 425 -46.62 -62.87 -44.22
C PRO A 425 -47.57 -62.20 -45.23
N GLU A 426 -47.33 -62.43 -46.52
CA GLU A 426 -48.15 -61.95 -47.63
C GLU A 426 -49.62 -62.44 -47.56
N ALA A 427 -50.57 -61.51 -47.72
CA ALA A 427 -51.98 -61.85 -47.93
C ALA A 427 -52.30 -61.92 -49.43
N PRO A 428 -53.14 -62.88 -49.88
CA PRO A 428 -53.30 -63.20 -51.30
C PRO A 428 -54.26 -62.23 -52.00
N LYS A 429 -53.89 -61.83 -53.22
CA LYS A 429 -54.70 -61.03 -54.14
C LYS A 429 -55.91 -61.83 -54.64
N LYS A 430 -57.07 -61.17 -54.71
CA LYS A 430 -58.22 -61.59 -55.52
C LYS A 430 -58.55 -60.54 -56.55
#